data_AF-A0A8J7MQK9-F1
#
_entry.id   AF-A0A8J7MQK9-F1
#
_cell.length_a   1.000
_cell.length_b   1.000
_cell.length_c   1.000
_cell.angle_alpha   90.00
_cell.angle_beta   90.00
_cell.angle_gamma   90.00
#
_symmetry.space_group_name_H-M   'P 1'
#
loop_
_entity.id
_entity.type
_entity.pdbx_description
1 polymer ?
#
loop_
_entity_poly.entity_id
_entity_poly.type
_entity_poly.pdbx_seq_one_letter_code
_entity_poly.pdbx_strand_id
1 'polypeptide(L)'
;MRETHFIKQNKDKWAKFERNLGKGDANPDELSNLFIEITDDLSYSRTFYPNRSVRVYLNNIAQKVFYSVYKNRKGRLFKFLDFWKETVPQIIYESRNSFRLALILFLGAAFIGAFSSYMDVDFPRVILGDEYVNMTMENIANGKPMAVYEDPKAQEMFFRIAQNNLMVATLCFIVGLFFGVGTIFVIVQNGIMLGAFQYLFIREGIYMQSFFTIWMHGAIEISCIIIAGAAGLTLGSGLVFPKTLSRMQSLQLSARRGLLIMLTILPLIILAAFIEGFVTRYTDASYVIRGIVIFGSFAFIISYYVIYPWLKAKKGFTSFIGDVKLPPAQSAEIKYNQIKNSAQIFSDAFIFYRQLIKPAAVLSFLLAGIYTAVLLWQGDNYTFNTIISMGQFMQNPWALLEYTLTNVSQLLLVGEMTTIWWLNVIASTIMAYVVLFGIQKDANKEKGVTYNAAFFFKTISATLVCMAAAHLCLLAVEGWLFLLVVFVVPIILMILATVFNENKNLFSAIGRMTSVVSGNWVVMMGAYLVITVMCLIFLFMVTAPIAGFYLGVLVNALPITDLELVRQGFYIFLYSYMLCFLFPLVFVVMGIGFFSFKETKEATDLFEQIPNIGVRKISYGMEKES
;
A
#
# COMPACT_ATOMS: atom_id res chain seq x y z
N MET A 1 -6.46 26.14 50.52
CA MET A 1 -6.78 27.58 50.31
C MET A 1 -8.18 27.88 50.84
N ARG A 2 -8.48 29.08 51.36
CA ARG A 2 -9.87 29.47 51.70
C ARG A 2 -10.64 29.82 50.41
N GLU A 3 -11.92 29.47 50.33
CA GLU A 3 -12.77 29.69 49.14
C GLU A 3 -12.70 31.13 48.62
N THR A 4 -12.74 32.12 49.51
CA THR A 4 -12.69 33.54 49.16
C THR A 4 -11.40 33.92 48.44
N HIS A 5 -10.28 33.31 48.82
CA HIS A 5 -8.99 33.51 48.18
C HIS A 5 -8.93 32.81 46.81
N PHE A 6 -9.49 31.60 46.72
CA PHE A 6 -9.62 30.86 45.45
C PHE A 6 -10.45 31.63 44.42
N ILE A 7 -11.58 32.19 44.85
CA ILE A 7 -12.43 33.04 44.00
C ILE A 7 -11.66 34.30 43.60
N LYS A 8 -11.03 35.00 44.54
CA LYS A 8 -10.30 36.24 44.26
C LYS A 8 -9.17 36.04 43.25
N GLN A 9 -8.48 34.90 43.31
CA GLN A 9 -7.39 34.56 42.38
C GLN A 9 -7.87 34.26 40.96
N ASN A 10 -9.05 33.64 40.81
CA ASN A 10 -9.51 33.12 39.52
C ASN A 10 -10.67 33.93 38.88
N LYS A 11 -11.25 34.89 39.60
CA LYS A 11 -12.40 35.67 39.13
C LYS A 11 -12.15 36.41 37.80
N ASP A 12 -10.97 37.02 37.64
CA ASP A 12 -10.66 37.78 36.42
C ASP A 12 -10.50 36.86 35.21
N LYS A 13 -9.95 35.66 35.42
CA LYS A 13 -9.87 34.58 34.42
C LYS A 13 -11.27 34.14 33.98
N TRP A 14 -12.17 33.84 34.94
CA TRP A 14 -13.54 33.46 34.64
C TRP A 14 -14.33 34.57 33.92
N ALA A 15 -14.12 35.83 34.32
CA ALA A 15 -14.78 36.98 33.71
C ALA A 15 -14.25 37.31 32.29
N LYS A 16 -12.96 37.09 32.02
CA LYS A 16 -12.40 37.15 30.66
C LYS A 16 -13.06 36.09 29.77
N PHE A 17 -13.27 34.92 30.34
CA PHE A 17 -13.83 33.79 29.62
C PHE A 17 -15.31 33.96 29.24
N GLU A 18 -16.16 34.41 30.17
CA GLU A 18 -17.57 34.70 29.88
C GLU A 18 -17.74 35.78 28.80
N ARG A 19 -16.86 36.79 28.79
CA ARG A 19 -16.84 37.84 27.76
C ARG A 19 -16.50 37.29 26.38
N ASN A 20 -15.59 36.33 26.28
CA ASN A 20 -15.19 35.72 25.02
C ASN A 20 -16.27 34.76 24.48
N LEU A 21 -16.97 34.04 25.36
CA LEU A 21 -18.06 33.13 25.00
C LEU A 21 -19.24 33.85 24.33
N GLY A 22 -19.50 35.11 24.69
CA GLY A 22 -20.57 35.92 24.11
C GLY A 22 -20.30 36.48 22.70
N LYS A 23 -19.05 36.43 22.22
CA LYS A 23 -18.63 37.15 20.99
C LYS A 23 -18.65 36.33 19.70
N GLY A 24 -18.98 35.04 19.73
CA GLY A 24 -19.17 34.21 18.52
C GLY A 24 -17.93 33.97 17.64
N ASP A 25 -16.83 34.69 17.85
CA ASP A 25 -15.63 34.71 17.01
C ASP A 25 -14.33 34.45 17.82
N ALA A 26 -14.43 33.68 18.91
CA ALA A 26 -13.29 33.39 19.78
C ALA A 26 -12.35 32.34 19.16
N ASN A 27 -11.04 32.56 19.25
CA ASN A 27 -10.01 31.65 18.75
C ASN A 27 -10.16 30.24 19.38
N PRO A 28 -10.28 29.16 18.57
CA PRO A 28 -10.45 27.79 19.06
C PRO A 28 -9.38 27.32 20.05
N ASP A 29 -8.12 27.71 19.85
CA ASP A 29 -7.02 27.32 20.74
C ASP A 29 -7.11 28.03 22.09
N GLU A 30 -7.53 29.30 22.09
CA GLU A 30 -7.75 30.07 23.31
C GLU A 30 -8.93 29.51 24.11
N LEU A 31 -10.03 29.13 23.44
CA LEU A 31 -11.17 28.45 24.05
C LEU A 31 -10.80 27.08 24.64
N SER A 32 -9.93 26.33 23.97
CA SER A 32 -9.46 25.02 24.44
C SER A 32 -8.60 25.14 25.70
N ASN A 33 -7.63 26.07 25.72
CA ASN A 33 -6.79 26.30 26.90
C ASN A 33 -7.62 26.77 28.10
N LEU A 34 -8.54 27.70 27.87
CA LEU A 34 -9.42 28.21 28.92
C LEU A 34 -10.42 27.14 29.40
N PHE A 35 -10.84 26.19 28.55
CA PHE A 35 -11.64 25.03 28.97
C PHE A 35 -10.87 24.12 29.93
N ILE A 36 -9.59 23.85 29.65
CA ILE A 36 -8.72 23.06 30.53
C ILE A 36 -8.63 23.76 31.90
N GLU A 37 -8.32 25.06 31.92
CA GLU A 37 -8.19 25.83 33.16
C GLU A 37 -9.48 25.86 34.00
N ILE A 38 -10.66 25.98 33.37
CA ILE A 38 -11.95 25.94 34.08
C ILE A 38 -12.27 24.54 34.59
N THR A 39 -11.89 23.50 33.85
CA THR A 39 -12.10 22.10 34.27
C THR A 39 -11.21 21.75 35.46
N ASP A 40 -10.00 22.28 35.50
CA ASP A 40 -9.08 22.16 36.65
C ASP A 40 -9.63 22.89 37.88
N ASP A 41 -10.10 24.14 37.71
CA ASP A 41 -10.74 24.90 38.78
C ASP A 41 -12.01 24.21 39.31
N LEU A 42 -12.82 23.63 38.41
CA LEU A 42 -14.02 22.87 38.75
C LEU A 42 -13.65 21.61 39.54
N SER A 43 -12.59 20.91 39.13
CA SER A 43 -12.09 19.72 39.82
C SER A 43 -11.59 20.07 41.22
N TYR A 44 -10.83 21.16 41.35
CA TYR A 44 -10.40 21.70 42.65
C TYR A 44 -11.61 22.07 43.54
N SER A 45 -12.59 22.78 42.97
CA SER A 45 -13.81 23.16 43.70
C SER A 45 -14.67 21.97 44.11
N ARG A 46 -14.71 20.89 43.32
CA ARG A 46 -15.44 19.66 43.67
C ARG A 46 -14.82 18.96 44.86
N THR A 47 -13.49 18.95 44.95
CA THR A 47 -12.75 18.30 46.04
C THR A 47 -12.79 19.11 47.33
N PHE A 48 -12.54 20.42 47.27
CA PHE A 48 -12.35 21.25 48.47
C PHE A 48 -13.60 22.04 48.89
N TYR A 49 -14.54 22.30 47.97
CA TYR A 49 -15.74 23.12 48.21
C TYR A 49 -17.03 22.45 47.69
N PRO A 50 -17.34 21.19 48.10
CA PRO A 50 -18.39 20.38 47.47
C PRO A 50 -19.80 20.99 47.56
N ASN A 51 -20.11 21.74 48.63
CA ASN A 51 -21.46 22.28 48.88
C ASN A 51 -21.55 23.80 48.66
N ARG A 52 -20.72 24.37 47.78
CA ARG A 52 -20.65 25.82 47.56
C ARG A 52 -21.10 26.24 46.16
N SER A 53 -21.53 27.50 46.03
CA SER A 53 -22.05 28.08 44.79
C SER A 53 -20.99 28.19 43.68
N VAL A 54 -19.72 28.36 44.04
CA VAL A 54 -18.60 28.41 43.07
C VAL A 54 -18.50 27.13 42.23
N ARG A 55 -18.78 25.96 42.82
CA ARG A 55 -18.85 24.69 42.09
C ARG A 55 -19.94 24.72 41.02
N VAL A 56 -21.13 25.23 41.37
CA VAL A 56 -22.28 25.31 40.46
C VAL A 56 -22.01 26.29 39.32
N TYR A 57 -21.40 27.44 39.65
CA TYR A 57 -20.98 28.45 38.69
C TYR A 57 -19.97 27.88 37.67
N LEU A 58 -18.88 27.27 38.15
CA LEU A 58 -17.86 26.66 37.29
C LEU A 58 -18.41 25.52 36.43
N ASN A 59 -19.32 24.72 36.97
CA ASN A 59 -19.97 23.64 36.22
C ASN A 59 -20.84 24.18 35.08
N ASN A 60 -21.57 25.28 35.31
CA ASN A 60 -22.38 25.92 34.27
C ASN A 60 -21.51 26.52 33.15
N ILE A 61 -20.42 27.19 33.52
CA ILE A 61 -19.45 27.69 32.55
C ILE A 61 -18.88 26.53 31.73
N ALA A 62 -18.34 25.48 32.38
CA ALA A 62 -17.78 24.32 31.70
C ALA A 62 -18.76 23.67 30.70
N GLN A 63 -20.04 23.55 31.08
CA GLN A 63 -21.09 23.02 30.20
C GLN A 63 -21.31 23.91 28.97
N LYS A 64 -21.42 25.23 29.14
CA LYS A 64 -21.59 26.17 28.00
C LYS A 64 -20.43 26.06 27.01
N VAL A 65 -19.21 25.87 27.51
CA VAL A 65 -18.02 25.68 26.68
C VAL A 65 -18.07 24.37 25.93
N PHE A 66 -18.35 23.28 26.65
CA PHE A 66 -18.46 21.96 26.07
C PHE A 66 -19.44 21.98 24.89
N TYR A 67 -20.58 22.64 25.06
CA TYR A 67 -21.53 22.85 23.96
C TYR A 67 -20.96 23.74 22.85
N SER A 68 -20.34 24.89 23.14
CA SER A 68 -19.79 25.78 22.10
C SER A 68 -18.67 25.14 21.25
N VAL A 69 -17.77 24.38 21.88
CA VAL A 69 -16.64 23.70 21.23
C VAL A 69 -17.14 22.53 20.38
N TYR A 70 -18.16 21.80 20.85
CA TYR A 70 -18.71 20.65 20.12
C TYR A 70 -19.80 21.00 19.09
N LYS A 71 -20.48 22.15 19.21
CA LYS A 71 -21.53 22.59 18.28
C LYS A 71 -21.00 22.88 16.86
N ASN A 72 -19.69 23.07 16.70
CA ASN A 72 -19.04 23.31 15.41
C ASN A 72 -18.61 22.04 14.64
N ARG A 73 -19.06 20.84 15.02
CA ARG A 73 -18.92 19.66 14.14
C ARG A 73 -19.92 19.77 12.98
N LYS A 74 -19.55 20.52 11.93
CA LYS A 74 -20.26 20.55 10.64
C LYS A 74 -20.68 19.13 10.23
N GLY A 75 -21.95 18.96 9.85
CA GLY A 75 -22.55 17.65 9.56
C GLY A 75 -21.82 16.87 8.46
N ARG A 76 -22.08 15.55 8.38
CA ARG A 76 -21.43 14.63 7.41
C ARG A 76 -21.55 15.10 5.95
N LEU A 77 -22.69 15.70 5.58
CA LEU A 77 -22.93 16.28 4.25
C LEU A 77 -22.05 17.50 3.95
N PHE A 78 -21.82 18.39 4.93
CA PHE A 78 -20.92 19.53 4.76
C PHE A 78 -19.49 19.07 4.50
N LYS A 79 -19.01 18.02 5.19
CA LYS A 79 -17.69 17.44 4.94
C LYS A 79 -17.56 16.81 3.55
N PHE A 80 -18.64 16.20 3.03
CA PHE A 80 -18.66 15.67 1.68
C PHE A 80 -18.60 16.77 0.62
N LEU A 81 -19.41 17.83 0.75
CA LEU A 81 -19.38 18.96 -0.19
C LEU A 81 -18.04 19.72 -0.13
N ASP A 82 -17.49 19.89 1.07
CA ASP A 82 -16.18 20.49 1.30
C ASP A 82 -15.05 19.68 0.66
N PHE A 83 -15.16 18.34 0.69
CA PHE A 83 -14.22 17.47 -0.01
C PHE A 83 -14.17 17.77 -1.52
N TRP A 84 -15.32 17.80 -2.21
CA TRP A 84 -15.36 18.07 -3.65
C TRP A 84 -15.08 19.53 -4.00
N LYS A 85 -15.50 20.49 -3.16
CA LYS A 85 -15.31 21.91 -3.45
C LYS A 85 -13.93 22.42 -3.09
N GLU A 86 -13.36 22.03 -1.95
CA GLU A 86 -12.09 22.53 -1.41
C GLU A 86 -10.95 21.51 -1.58
N THR A 87 -11.11 20.33 -0.98
CA THR A 87 -10.04 19.32 -0.86
C THR A 87 -9.55 18.82 -2.22
N VAL A 88 -10.46 18.39 -3.10
CA VAL A 88 -10.11 17.81 -4.40
C VAL A 88 -9.37 18.79 -5.31
N PRO A 89 -9.87 20.02 -5.55
CA PRO A 89 -9.16 20.99 -6.38
C PRO A 89 -7.79 21.36 -5.83
N GLN A 90 -7.64 21.44 -4.50
CA GLN A 90 -6.34 21.68 -3.88
C GLN A 90 -5.34 20.58 -4.21
N ILE A 91 -5.72 19.32 -4.01
CA ILE A 91 -4.82 18.18 -4.27
C ILE A 91 -4.45 18.10 -5.74
N ILE A 92 -5.42 18.33 -6.64
CA ILE A 92 -5.16 18.34 -8.09
C ILE A 92 -4.16 19.47 -8.44
N TYR A 93 -4.34 20.66 -7.87
CA TYR A 93 -3.41 21.77 -8.10
C TYR A 93 -2.01 21.50 -7.55
N GLU A 94 -1.90 20.93 -6.34
CA GLU A 94 -0.63 20.52 -5.74
C GLU A 94 0.07 19.44 -6.58
N SER A 95 -0.69 18.50 -7.16
CA SER A 95 -0.20 17.40 -7.99
C SER A 95 -0.20 17.68 -9.51
N ARG A 96 -0.39 18.94 -9.94
CA ARG A 96 -0.54 19.33 -11.36
C ARG A 96 0.58 18.87 -12.29
N ASN A 97 1.79 18.68 -11.78
CA ASN A 97 2.90 18.16 -12.56
C ASN A 97 2.68 16.70 -12.96
N SER A 98 2.17 15.88 -12.04
CA SER A 98 1.79 14.49 -12.30
C SER A 98 0.67 14.40 -13.34
N PHE A 99 -0.33 15.29 -13.26
CA PHE A 99 -1.40 15.37 -14.27
C PHE A 99 -0.89 15.75 -15.65
N ARG A 100 -0.04 16.77 -15.75
CA ARG A 100 0.56 17.18 -17.03
C ARG A 100 1.43 16.07 -17.63
N LEU A 101 2.24 15.42 -16.80
CA LEU A 101 3.09 14.32 -17.24
C LEU A 101 2.26 13.13 -17.72
N ALA A 102 1.24 12.71 -16.96
CA ALA A 102 0.34 11.63 -17.36
C ALA A 102 -0.36 11.93 -18.69
N LEU A 103 -0.86 13.15 -18.87
CA LEU A 103 -1.51 13.56 -20.12
C LEU A 103 -0.56 13.54 -21.31
N ILE A 104 0.64 14.12 -21.17
CA ILE A 104 1.65 14.15 -22.25
C ILE A 104 2.08 12.74 -22.63
N LEU A 105 2.35 11.88 -21.64
CA LEU A 105 2.72 10.48 -21.88
C LEU A 105 1.61 9.73 -22.59
N PHE A 106 0.36 9.90 -22.16
CA PHE A 106 -0.78 9.22 -22.76
C PHE A 106 -1.01 9.66 -24.21
N LEU A 107 -1.02 10.98 -24.47
CA LEU A 107 -1.22 11.52 -25.83
C LEU A 107 -0.06 11.17 -26.76
N GLY A 108 1.19 11.26 -26.27
CA GLY A 108 2.36 10.85 -27.02
C GLY A 108 2.33 9.37 -27.37
N ALA A 109 1.91 8.52 -26.43
CA ALA A 109 1.75 7.10 -26.65
C ALA A 109 0.60 6.76 -27.62
N ALA A 110 -0.52 7.47 -27.54
CA ALA A 110 -1.61 7.33 -28.52
C ALA A 110 -1.20 7.75 -29.92
N PHE A 111 -0.42 8.83 -30.04
CA PHE A 111 0.17 9.21 -31.31
C PHE A 111 1.13 8.13 -31.85
N ILE A 112 2.01 7.58 -31.00
CA ILE A 112 2.90 6.48 -31.37
C ILE A 112 2.09 5.27 -31.86
N GLY A 113 1.03 4.88 -31.14
CA GLY A 113 0.18 3.77 -31.55
C GLY A 113 -0.47 3.97 -32.92
N ALA A 114 -1.05 5.16 -33.15
CA ALA A 114 -1.66 5.49 -34.44
C ALA A 114 -0.62 5.57 -35.57
N PHE A 115 0.53 6.18 -35.32
CA PHE A 115 1.62 6.30 -36.29
C PHE A 115 2.23 4.94 -36.64
N SER A 116 2.43 4.07 -35.66
CA SER A 116 2.89 2.70 -35.89
C SER A 116 1.89 1.89 -36.70
N SER A 117 0.58 2.03 -36.45
CA SER A 117 -0.46 1.42 -37.30
C SER A 117 -0.55 1.99 -38.71
N TYR A 118 -0.14 3.25 -38.90
CA TYR A 118 0.00 3.85 -40.22
C TYR A 118 1.18 3.24 -40.99
N MET A 119 2.31 3.02 -40.30
CA MET A 119 3.54 2.50 -40.91
C MET A 119 3.48 0.99 -41.17
N ASP A 120 2.80 0.23 -40.31
CA ASP A 120 2.72 -1.22 -40.37
C ASP A 120 1.28 -1.69 -40.21
N VAL A 121 0.81 -2.39 -41.24
CA VAL A 121 -0.53 -2.96 -41.38
C VAL A 121 -0.84 -3.98 -40.28
N ASP A 122 0.17 -4.70 -39.81
CA ASP A 122 0.01 -5.77 -38.83
C ASP A 122 0.19 -5.27 -37.38
N PHE A 123 0.60 -4.01 -37.17
CA PHE A 123 0.79 -3.46 -35.84
C PHE A 123 -0.47 -3.51 -34.95
N PRO A 124 -1.70 -3.21 -35.44
CA PRO A 124 -2.91 -3.41 -34.65
C PRO A 124 -3.09 -4.86 -34.16
N ARG A 125 -2.69 -5.87 -34.94
CA ARG A 125 -2.77 -7.29 -34.55
C ARG A 125 -1.81 -7.60 -33.41
N VAL A 126 -0.61 -7.02 -33.43
CA VAL A 126 0.37 -7.16 -32.33
C VAL A 126 -0.15 -6.55 -31.03
N ILE A 127 -0.83 -5.39 -31.10
CA ILE A 127 -1.28 -4.65 -29.91
C ILE A 127 -2.62 -5.15 -29.38
N LEU A 128 -3.60 -5.39 -30.26
CA LEU A 128 -4.98 -5.75 -29.90
C LEU A 128 -5.23 -7.27 -29.93
N GLY A 129 -4.37 -8.04 -30.59
CA GLY A 129 -4.53 -9.47 -30.82
C GLY A 129 -5.30 -9.80 -32.10
N ASP A 130 -4.95 -10.93 -32.72
CA ASP A 130 -5.58 -11.39 -33.96
C ASP A 130 -7.09 -11.63 -33.81
N GLU A 131 -7.53 -12.17 -32.68
CA GLU A 131 -8.94 -12.44 -32.39
C GLU A 131 -9.78 -11.16 -32.45
N TYR A 132 -9.32 -10.10 -31.78
CA TYR A 132 -10.04 -8.83 -31.74
C TYR A 132 -10.10 -8.16 -33.12
N VAL A 133 -8.98 -8.17 -33.86
CA VAL A 133 -8.92 -7.61 -35.20
C VAL A 133 -9.82 -8.39 -36.16
N ASN A 134 -9.74 -9.73 -36.15
CA ASN A 134 -10.55 -10.58 -37.03
C ASN A 134 -12.05 -10.40 -36.75
N MET A 135 -12.47 -10.39 -35.48
CA MET A 135 -13.86 -10.10 -35.09
C MET A 135 -14.30 -8.72 -35.58
N THR A 136 -13.45 -7.70 -35.46
CA THR A 136 -13.75 -6.34 -35.94
C THR A 136 -13.94 -6.32 -37.45
N MET A 137 -13.04 -6.97 -38.21
CA MET A 137 -13.14 -7.06 -39.67
C MET A 137 -14.39 -7.83 -40.12
N GLU A 138 -14.77 -8.90 -39.43
CA GLU A 138 -15.98 -9.66 -39.70
C GLU A 138 -17.24 -8.81 -39.46
N ASN A 139 -17.29 -8.05 -38.36
CA ASN A 139 -18.38 -7.11 -38.07
C ASN A 139 -18.52 -6.02 -39.14
N ILE A 140 -17.40 -5.51 -39.65
CA ILE A 140 -17.37 -4.55 -40.75
C ILE A 140 -17.92 -5.18 -42.03
N ALA A 141 -17.48 -6.39 -42.37
CA ALA A 141 -17.96 -7.13 -43.54
C ALA A 141 -19.47 -7.42 -43.48
N ASN A 142 -20.00 -7.68 -42.28
CA ASN A 142 -21.42 -7.90 -42.03
C ASN A 142 -22.26 -6.61 -41.98
N GLY A 143 -21.66 -5.44 -42.26
CA GLY A 143 -22.35 -4.15 -42.27
C GLY A 143 -22.74 -3.62 -40.88
N LYS A 144 -22.21 -4.21 -39.80
CA LYS A 144 -22.42 -3.79 -38.41
C LYS A 144 -21.10 -3.58 -37.67
N PRO A 145 -20.32 -2.54 -38.02
CA PRO A 145 -18.97 -2.34 -37.48
C PRO A 145 -18.88 -2.24 -35.95
N MET A 146 -19.99 -1.90 -35.28
CA MET A 146 -20.05 -1.65 -33.84
C MET A 146 -20.80 -2.74 -33.07
N ALA A 147 -21.06 -3.90 -33.68
CA ALA A 147 -21.86 -4.99 -33.09
C ALA A 147 -21.32 -5.49 -31.73
N VAL A 148 -20.01 -5.34 -31.46
CA VAL A 148 -19.39 -5.68 -30.17
C VAL A 148 -19.99 -4.89 -28.99
N TYR A 149 -20.58 -3.72 -29.24
CA TYR A 149 -21.19 -2.85 -28.24
C TYR A 149 -22.73 -3.02 -28.14
N GLU A 150 -23.32 -3.94 -28.91
CA GLU A 150 -24.77 -4.16 -29.00
C GLU A 150 -25.28 -5.34 -28.13
N ASP A 151 -24.48 -5.83 -27.18
CA ASP A 151 -24.81 -6.98 -26.32
C ASP A 151 -26.17 -6.79 -25.58
N PRO A 152 -27.11 -7.75 -25.67
CA PRO A 152 -28.44 -7.64 -25.06
C PRO A 152 -28.41 -7.54 -23.52
N LYS A 153 -27.32 -7.91 -22.83
CA LYS A 153 -27.25 -7.95 -21.35
C LYS A 153 -26.64 -6.68 -20.73
N ALA A 154 -27.40 -5.60 -20.85
CA ALA A 154 -27.17 -4.28 -20.23
C ALA A 154 -26.48 -4.26 -18.86
N GLN A 155 -27.06 -4.99 -17.89
CA GLN A 155 -26.64 -4.96 -16.49
C GLN A 155 -25.32 -5.70 -16.28
N GLU A 156 -25.14 -6.83 -16.97
CA GLU A 156 -23.90 -7.62 -16.93
C GLU A 156 -22.74 -6.79 -17.50
N MET A 157 -22.97 -6.13 -18.64
CA MET A 157 -22.01 -5.24 -19.27
C MET A 157 -21.62 -4.07 -18.37
N PHE A 158 -22.59 -3.40 -17.73
CA PHE A 158 -22.35 -2.33 -16.77
C PHE A 158 -21.39 -2.76 -15.64
N PHE A 159 -21.67 -3.87 -14.96
CA PHE A 159 -20.84 -4.32 -13.84
C PHE A 159 -19.45 -4.78 -14.30
N ARG A 160 -19.38 -5.51 -15.42
CA ARG A 160 -18.12 -5.99 -16.01
C ARG A 160 -17.17 -4.84 -16.33
N ILE A 161 -17.70 -3.78 -16.96
CA ILE A 161 -16.90 -2.63 -17.41
C ILE A 161 -16.50 -1.74 -16.23
N ALA A 162 -17.43 -1.48 -15.31
CA ALA A 162 -17.13 -0.74 -14.09
C ALA A 162 -16.01 -1.43 -13.29
N GLN A 163 -16.07 -2.75 -13.15
CA GLN A 163 -15.04 -3.53 -12.46
C GLN A 163 -13.70 -3.48 -13.20
N ASN A 164 -13.70 -3.69 -14.51
CA ASN A 164 -12.48 -3.68 -15.30
C ASN A 164 -11.76 -2.32 -15.21
N ASN A 165 -12.47 -1.22 -15.47
CA ASN A 165 -11.91 0.12 -15.41
C ASN A 165 -11.42 0.48 -14.00
N LEU A 166 -12.16 0.10 -12.96
CA LEU A 166 -11.74 0.33 -11.57
C LEU A 166 -10.45 -0.43 -11.27
N MET A 167 -10.35 -1.66 -11.76
CA MET A 167 -9.15 -2.46 -11.58
C MET A 167 -7.94 -1.88 -12.30
N VAL A 168 -8.08 -1.48 -13.56
CA VAL A 168 -7.01 -0.85 -14.35
C VAL A 168 -6.55 0.45 -13.68
N ALA A 169 -7.49 1.28 -13.23
CA ALA A 169 -7.18 2.51 -12.50
C ALA A 169 -6.44 2.21 -11.18
N THR A 170 -6.88 1.21 -10.43
CA THR A 170 -6.25 0.82 -9.15
C THR A 170 -4.85 0.26 -9.37
N LEU A 171 -4.66 -0.60 -10.37
CA LEU A 171 -3.34 -1.09 -10.75
C LEU A 171 -2.42 0.07 -11.11
N CYS A 172 -2.86 0.95 -12.02
CA CYS A 172 -2.11 2.12 -12.49
C CYS A 172 -1.63 2.99 -11.31
N PHE A 173 -2.44 3.11 -10.27
CA PHE A 173 -2.10 3.75 -9.02
C PHE A 173 -1.06 2.98 -8.18
N ILE A 174 -1.33 1.70 -7.87
CA ILE A 174 -0.49 0.87 -6.97
C ILE A 174 0.92 0.68 -7.50
N VAL A 175 1.06 0.40 -8.81
CA VAL A 175 2.36 0.24 -9.47
C VAL A 175 3.17 1.56 -9.50
N GLY A 176 2.59 2.67 -9.06
CA GLY A 176 3.27 3.93 -8.78
C GLY A 176 4.25 3.88 -7.61
N LEU A 177 4.11 2.93 -6.67
CA LEU A 177 5.15 2.60 -5.66
C LEU A 177 6.51 2.29 -6.31
N PHE A 178 6.45 1.93 -7.59
CA PHE A 178 7.43 1.78 -8.67
C PHE A 178 8.42 2.91 -8.90
N PHE A 179 8.57 3.86 -7.99
CA PHE A 179 9.15 5.18 -8.29
C PHE A 179 8.41 5.89 -9.45
N GLY A 180 7.12 5.56 -9.66
CA GLY A 180 6.31 6.03 -10.78
C GLY A 180 6.52 5.30 -12.12
N VAL A 181 7.56 4.47 -12.26
CA VAL A 181 7.90 3.77 -13.52
C VAL A 181 6.78 2.82 -13.95
N GLY A 182 6.23 2.06 -13.01
CA GLY A 182 5.13 1.15 -13.32
C GLY A 182 3.90 1.89 -13.84
N THR A 183 3.59 3.06 -13.25
CA THR A 183 2.45 3.88 -13.69
C THR A 183 2.67 4.41 -15.11
N ILE A 184 3.89 4.85 -15.44
CA ILE A 184 4.25 5.30 -16.80
C ILE A 184 4.00 4.17 -17.81
N PHE A 185 4.43 2.96 -17.50
CA PHE A 185 4.21 1.79 -18.37
C PHE A 185 2.72 1.57 -18.68
N VAL A 186 1.87 1.56 -17.64
CA VAL A 186 0.42 1.37 -17.82
C VAL A 186 -0.18 2.50 -18.67
N ILE A 187 0.21 3.76 -18.45
CA ILE A 187 -0.27 4.92 -19.24
C ILE A 187 0.14 4.78 -20.71
N VAL A 188 1.41 4.49 -20.98
CA VAL A 188 1.94 4.37 -22.33
C VAL A 188 1.25 3.25 -23.09
N GLN A 189 1.06 2.10 -22.44
CA GLN A 189 0.41 0.98 -23.08
C GLN A 189 -1.05 1.25 -23.44
N ASN A 190 -1.82 1.83 -22.52
CA ASN A 190 -3.21 2.21 -22.81
C ASN A 190 -3.28 3.30 -23.90
N GLY A 191 -2.31 4.21 -23.94
CA GLY A 191 -2.16 5.18 -25.03
C GLY A 191 -1.94 4.50 -26.37
N ILE A 192 -0.90 3.67 -26.51
CA ILE A 192 -0.59 2.94 -27.76
C ILE A 192 -1.79 2.11 -28.23
N MET A 193 -2.45 1.41 -27.30
CA MET A 193 -3.65 0.62 -27.58
C MET A 193 -4.77 1.48 -28.17
N LEU A 194 -5.07 2.63 -27.55
CA LEU A 194 -6.07 3.56 -28.06
C LEU A 194 -5.71 4.08 -29.45
N GLY A 195 -4.43 4.43 -29.66
CA GLY A 195 -3.92 4.92 -30.95
C GLY A 195 -4.10 3.91 -32.08
N ALA A 196 -3.64 2.67 -31.85
CA ALA A 196 -3.76 1.58 -32.81
C ALA A 196 -5.22 1.24 -33.11
N PHE A 197 -6.05 1.21 -32.07
CA PHE A 197 -7.48 0.97 -32.16
C PHE A 197 -8.21 2.03 -32.99
N GLN A 198 -7.97 3.32 -32.73
CA GLN A 198 -8.59 4.40 -33.49
C GLN A 198 -8.15 4.39 -34.95
N TYR A 199 -6.86 4.12 -35.22
CA TYR A 199 -6.33 4.09 -36.57
C TYR A 199 -6.89 2.94 -37.42
N LEU A 200 -7.18 1.78 -36.80
CA LEU A 200 -7.85 0.66 -37.48
C LEU A 200 -9.15 1.11 -38.18
N PHE A 201 -10.00 1.87 -37.49
CA PHE A 201 -11.25 2.38 -38.08
C PHE A 201 -11.08 3.51 -39.09
N ILE A 202 -10.00 4.30 -38.97
CA ILE A 202 -9.63 5.31 -39.99
C ILE A 202 -9.33 4.60 -41.30
N ARG A 203 -8.54 3.52 -41.24
CA ARG A 203 -8.15 2.75 -42.41
C ARG A 203 -9.33 2.07 -43.10
N GLU A 204 -10.26 1.52 -42.34
CA GLU A 204 -11.48 0.87 -42.86
C GLU A 204 -12.57 1.87 -43.28
N GLY A 205 -12.30 3.18 -43.27
CA GLY A 205 -13.22 4.21 -43.76
C GLY A 205 -14.44 4.49 -42.88
N ILE A 206 -14.46 3.98 -41.64
CA ILE A 206 -15.61 4.03 -40.73
C ILE A 206 -15.36 4.86 -39.46
N TYR A 207 -14.36 5.75 -39.51
CA TYR A 207 -13.94 6.59 -38.38
C TYR A 207 -15.07 7.40 -37.74
N MET A 208 -15.96 8.00 -38.52
CA MET A 208 -17.04 8.83 -37.95
C MET A 208 -17.99 7.99 -37.10
N GLN A 209 -18.34 6.79 -37.58
CA GLN A 209 -19.22 5.89 -36.84
C GLN A 209 -18.54 5.35 -35.57
N SER A 210 -17.25 4.99 -35.66
CA SER A 210 -16.48 4.51 -34.52
C SER A 210 -16.28 5.61 -33.49
N PHE A 211 -15.93 6.82 -33.92
CA PHE A 211 -15.70 7.97 -33.06
C PHE A 211 -16.92 8.27 -32.19
N PHE A 212 -18.10 8.43 -32.81
CA PHE A 212 -19.32 8.75 -32.07
C PHE A 212 -19.83 7.60 -31.20
N THR A 213 -19.47 6.35 -31.51
CA THR A 213 -19.85 5.19 -30.69
C THR A 213 -18.93 5.02 -29.48
N ILE A 214 -17.62 5.03 -29.72
CA ILE A 214 -16.59 4.77 -28.71
C ILE A 214 -16.47 5.96 -27.74
N TRP A 215 -16.40 7.19 -28.24
CA TRP A 215 -16.11 8.33 -27.37
C TRP A 215 -17.27 8.71 -26.45
N MET A 216 -18.49 8.18 -26.65
CA MET A 216 -19.61 8.41 -25.72
C MET A 216 -19.24 8.03 -24.29
N HIS A 217 -18.65 6.85 -24.10
CA HIS A 217 -18.12 6.38 -22.82
C HIS A 217 -16.61 6.66 -22.72
N GLY A 218 -15.88 6.47 -23.81
CA GLY A 218 -14.42 6.63 -23.88
C GLY A 218 -13.92 8.01 -23.44
N ALA A 219 -14.69 9.09 -23.63
CA ALA A 219 -14.31 10.42 -23.13
C ALA A 219 -14.06 10.42 -21.61
N ILE A 220 -14.88 9.71 -20.85
CA ILE A 220 -14.75 9.60 -19.39
C ILE A 220 -13.69 8.56 -19.03
N GLU A 221 -13.68 7.39 -19.68
CA GLU A 221 -12.75 6.31 -19.35
C GLU A 221 -11.29 6.68 -19.59
N ILE A 222 -10.99 7.28 -20.74
CA ILE A 222 -9.63 7.74 -21.05
C ILE A 222 -9.20 8.83 -20.07
N SER A 223 -10.12 9.73 -19.69
CA SER A 223 -9.86 10.71 -18.65
C SER A 223 -9.56 10.03 -17.30
N CYS A 224 -10.31 9.00 -16.92
CA CYS A 224 -10.09 8.22 -15.70
C CYS A 224 -8.70 7.56 -15.67
N ILE A 225 -8.25 6.97 -16.78
CA ILE A 225 -6.90 6.37 -16.87
C ILE A 225 -5.81 7.43 -16.69
N ILE A 226 -5.97 8.60 -17.30
CA ILE A 226 -5.01 9.71 -17.14
C ILE A 226 -4.99 10.23 -15.70
N ILE A 227 -6.16 10.36 -15.05
CA ILE A 227 -6.28 10.79 -13.65
C ILE A 227 -5.68 9.74 -12.71
N ALA A 228 -5.93 8.45 -12.95
CA ALA A 228 -5.33 7.35 -12.21
C ALA A 228 -3.80 7.32 -12.38
N GLY A 229 -3.33 7.56 -13.60
CA GLY A 229 -1.93 7.76 -13.92
C GLY A 229 -1.30 8.92 -13.15
N ALA A 230 -1.98 10.05 -13.07
CA ALA A 230 -1.53 11.19 -12.27
C ALA A 230 -1.49 10.86 -10.77
N ALA A 231 -2.43 10.05 -10.26
CA ALA A 231 -2.43 9.58 -8.88
C ALA A 231 -1.24 8.65 -8.59
N GLY A 232 -0.95 7.70 -9.49
CA GLY A 232 0.19 6.77 -9.36
C GLY A 232 1.54 7.49 -9.45
N LEU A 233 1.67 8.46 -10.37
CA LEU A 233 2.85 9.33 -10.44
C LEU A 233 3.01 10.19 -9.18
N THR A 234 1.90 10.69 -8.62
CA THR A 234 1.90 11.42 -7.34
C THR A 234 2.42 10.52 -6.22
N LEU A 235 1.92 9.28 -6.11
CA LEU A 235 2.41 8.29 -5.15
C LEU A 235 3.91 8.05 -5.28
N GLY A 236 4.38 7.74 -6.50
CA GLY A 236 5.79 7.46 -6.78
C GLY A 236 6.71 8.64 -6.53
N SER A 237 6.25 9.87 -6.78
CA SER A 237 7.02 11.09 -6.54
C SER A 237 7.47 11.24 -5.09
N GLY A 238 6.70 10.70 -4.13
CA GLY A 238 7.06 10.72 -2.71
C GLY A 238 8.34 9.94 -2.39
N LEU A 239 8.61 8.86 -3.13
CA LEU A 239 9.83 8.05 -2.98
C LEU A 239 11.02 8.67 -3.68
N VAL A 240 10.80 9.21 -4.88
CA VAL A 240 11.85 9.78 -5.74
C VAL A 240 12.33 11.14 -5.20
N PHE A 241 11.41 12.00 -4.78
CA PHE A 241 11.68 13.39 -4.42
C PHE A 241 11.22 13.71 -2.98
N PRO A 242 11.86 13.14 -1.94
CA PRO A 242 11.41 13.28 -0.55
C PRO A 242 11.62 14.69 0.05
N LYS A 243 12.35 15.58 -0.65
CA LYS A 243 12.71 16.93 -0.16
C LYS A 243 13.37 16.85 1.22
N THR A 244 12.84 17.56 2.21
CA THR A 244 13.34 17.60 3.60
C THR A 244 12.78 16.48 4.48
N LEU A 245 11.84 15.67 3.97
CA LEU A 245 11.24 14.57 4.69
C LEU A 245 12.06 13.29 4.51
N SER A 246 11.90 12.33 5.42
CA SER A 246 12.34 10.96 5.13
C SER A 246 11.52 10.36 3.97
N ARG A 247 12.09 9.40 3.23
CA ARG A 247 11.38 8.73 2.12
C ARG A 247 10.04 8.11 2.55
N MET A 248 9.97 7.54 3.75
CA MET A 248 8.74 6.96 4.28
C MET A 248 7.68 8.02 4.60
N GLN A 249 8.07 9.11 5.26
CA GLN A 249 7.18 10.25 5.52
C GLN A 249 6.66 10.88 4.22
N SER A 250 7.55 11.09 3.26
CA SER A 250 7.20 11.62 1.94
C SER A 250 6.26 10.67 1.19
N LEU A 251 6.51 9.36 1.25
CA LEU A 251 5.62 8.34 0.69
C LEU A 251 4.24 8.38 1.35
N GLN A 252 4.13 8.46 2.67
CA GLN A 252 2.85 8.52 3.38
C GLN A 252 1.99 9.72 2.94
N LEU A 253 2.61 10.91 2.85
CA LEU A 253 1.91 12.12 2.38
C LEU A 253 1.49 11.98 0.92
N SER A 254 2.38 11.48 0.07
CA SER A 254 2.14 11.32 -1.36
C SER A 254 1.10 10.23 -1.66
N ALA A 255 1.10 9.15 -0.89
CA ALA A 255 0.09 8.09 -0.94
C ALA A 255 -1.28 8.59 -0.54
N ARG A 256 -1.37 9.38 0.55
CA ARG A 256 -2.63 10.01 0.95
C ARG A 256 -3.18 10.92 -0.15
N ARG A 257 -2.34 11.77 -0.75
CA ARG A 257 -2.73 12.63 -1.88
C ARG A 257 -3.21 11.80 -3.06
N GLY A 258 -2.45 10.78 -3.47
CA GLY A 258 -2.80 9.89 -4.56
C GLY A 258 -4.12 9.15 -4.33
N LEU A 259 -4.35 8.62 -3.13
CA LEU A 259 -5.61 7.98 -2.74
C LEU A 259 -6.81 8.93 -2.84
N LEU A 260 -6.65 10.19 -2.42
CA LEU A 260 -7.71 11.18 -2.51
C LEU A 260 -8.02 11.54 -3.98
N ILE A 261 -7.03 11.53 -4.88
CA ILE A 261 -7.25 11.64 -6.32
C ILE A 261 -8.02 10.42 -6.84
N MET A 262 -7.62 9.20 -6.45
CA MET A 262 -8.28 7.95 -6.85
C MET A 262 -9.77 7.92 -6.46
N LEU A 263 -10.12 8.42 -5.27
CA LEU A 263 -11.52 8.51 -4.83
C LEU A 263 -12.39 9.34 -5.77
N THR A 264 -11.80 10.30 -6.51
CA THR A 264 -12.56 11.11 -7.48
C THR A 264 -12.95 10.35 -8.74
N ILE A 265 -12.22 9.27 -9.06
CA ILE A 265 -12.41 8.47 -10.28
C ILE A 265 -13.61 7.53 -10.14
N LEU A 266 -13.90 7.03 -8.93
CA LEU A 266 -14.97 6.06 -8.69
C LEU A 266 -16.34 6.49 -9.26
N PRO A 267 -16.87 7.70 -8.99
CA PRO A 267 -18.13 8.12 -9.60
C PRO A 267 -18.05 8.31 -11.12
N LEU A 268 -16.86 8.62 -11.66
CA LEU A 268 -16.66 8.76 -13.11
C LEU A 268 -16.70 7.39 -13.80
N ILE A 269 -16.10 6.36 -13.20
CA ILE A 269 -16.15 5.00 -13.74
C ILE A 269 -17.59 4.47 -13.74
N ILE A 270 -18.35 4.73 -12.67
CA ILE A 270 -19.77 4.38 -12.59
C ILE A 270 -20.55 5.09 -13.71
N LEU A 271 -20.27 6.37 -13.94
CA LEU A 271 -20.89 7.15 -15.01
C LEU A 271 -20.52 6.62 -16.40
N ALA A 272 -19.25 6.30 -16.65
CA ALA A 272 -18.78 5.72 -17.90
C ALA A 272 -19.44 4.37 -18.19
N ALA A 273 -19.44 3.47 -17.21
CA ALA A 273 -20.10 2.18 -17.31
C ALA A 273 -21.61 2.31 -17.53
N PHE A 274 -22.25 3.33 -16.95
CA PHE A 274 -23.66 3.62 -17.21
C PHE A 274 -23.88 4.06 -18.66
N ILE A 275 -23.06 4.97 -19.17
CA ILE A 275 -23.13 5.41 -20.57
C ILE A 275 -22.90 4.23 -21.50
N GLU A 276 -21.90 3.39 -21.26
CA GLU A 276 -21.63 2.23 -22.10
C GLU A 276 -22.73 1.18 -22.01
N GLY A 277 -23.05 0.78 -20.78
CA GLY A 277 -24.07 -0.20 -20.46
C GLY A 277 -25.44 0.15 -21.02
N PHE A 278 -25.84 1.43 -21.00
CA PHE A 278 -27.22 1.85 -21.28
C PHE A 278 -27.41 2.78 -22.46
N VAL A 279 -26.45 3.65 -22.77
CA VAL A 279 -26.58 4.70 -23.79
C VAL A 279 -25.89 4.30 -25.11
N THR A 280 -24.70 3.69 -25.05
CA THR A 280 -23.89 3.36 -26.25
C THR A 280 -24.58 2.41 -27.22
N ARG A 281 -25.48 1.54 -26.72
CA ARG A 281 -26.27 0.60 -27.54
C ARG A 281 -27.17 1.26 -28.58
N TYR A 282 -27.52 2.54 -28.40
CA TYR A 282 -28.39 3.26 -29.33
C TYR A 282 -27.57 3.81 -30.50
N THR A 283 -26.98 2.88 -31.28
CA THR A 283 -26.07 3.11 -32.42
C THR A 283 -26.76 3.75 -33.63
N ASP A 284 -28.09 3.91 -33.60
CA ASP A 284 -28.90 4.69 -34.55
C ASP A 284 -29.29 6.11 -34.08
N ALA A 285 -29.06 6.46 -32.81
CA ALA A 285 -29.30 7.82 -32.31
C ALA A 285 -28.53 8.90 -33.11
N SER A 286 -29.14 10.08 -33.29
CA SER A 286 -28.51 11.19 -34.03
C SER A 286 -27.12 11.54 -33.51
N TYR A 287 -26.18 11.82 -34.42
CA TYR A 287 -24.83 12.29 -34.08
C TYR A 287 -24.83 13.54 -33.18
N VAL A 288 -25.87 14.36 -33.23
CA VAL A 288 -26.02 15.54 -32.36
C VAL A 288 -26.12 15.12 -30.89
N ILE A 289 -26.95 14.11 -30.58
CA ILE A 289 -27.15 13.64 -29.20
C ILE A 289 -25.85 13.02 -28.66
N ARG A 290 -25.20 12.18 -29.48
CA ARG A 290 -23.91 11.58 -29.11
C ARG A 290 -22.84 12.64 -28.91
N GLY A 291 -22.77 13.62 -29.81
CA GLY A 291 -21.86 14.75 -29.70
C GLY A 291 -22.04 15.52 -28.40
N ILE A 292 -23.29 15.79 -27.98
CA ILE A 292 -23.55 16.46 -26.69
C ILE A 292 -23.00 15.66 -25.51
N VAL A 293 -23.16 14.34 -25.50
CA VAL A 293 -22.61 13.47 -24.44
C VAL A 293 -21.08 13.50 -24.45
N ILE A 294 -20.46 13.37 -25.62
CA ILE A 294 -18.99 13.35 -25.78
C ILE A 294 -18.38 14.68 -25.34
N PHE A 295 -18.80 15.78 -25.97
CA PHE A 295 -18.24 17.10 -25.70
C PHE A 295 -18.63 17.60 -24.31
N GLY A 296 -19.83 17.26 -23.83
CA GLY A 296 -20.25 17.54 -22.45
C GLY A 296 -19.36 16.83 -21.43
N SER A 297 -19.00 15.58 -21.67
CA SER A 297 -18.08 14.81 -20.82
C SER A 297 -16.68 15.43 -20.78
N PHE A 298 -16.11 15.76 -21.94
CA PHE A 298 -14.82 16.46 -21.99
C PHE A 298 -14.86 17.83 -21.33
N ALA A 299 -15.91 18.62 -21.58
CA ALA A 299 -16.09 19.93 -20.95
C ALA A 299 -16.17 19.80 -19.43
N PHE A 300 -16.87 18.79 -18.92
CA PHE A 300 -16.94 18.49 -17.49
C PHE A 300 -15.55 18.15 -16.92
N ILE A 301 -14.80 17.23 -17.55
CA ILE A 301 -13.47 16.85 -17.09
C ILE A 301 -12.50 18.04 -17.09
N ILE A 302 -12.44 18.79 -18.20
CA ILE A 302 -11.55 19.95 -18.34
C ILE A 302 -11.93 21.04 -17.33
N SER A 303 -13.22 21.35 -17.21
CA SER A 303 -13.66 22.38 -16.27
C SER A 303 -13.34 22.02 -14.82
N TYR A 304 -13.56 20.76 -14.41
CA TYR A 304 -13.40 20.35 -13.02
C TYR A 304 -11.96 19.97 -12.62
N TYR A 305 -11.19 19.30 -13.48
CA TYR A 305 -9.82 18.85 -13.17
C TYR A 305 -8.73 19.82 -13.61
N VAL A 306 -9.01 20.78 -14.50
CA VAL A 306 -8.01 21.72 -15.01
C VAL A 306 -8.36 23.16 -14.62
N ILE A 307 -9.53 23.65 -15.05
CA ILE A 307 -9.89 25.07 -14.91
C ILE A 307 -10.22 25.42 -13.45
N TYR A 308 -11.07 24.64 -12.79
CA TYR A 308 -11.54 24.92 -11.44
C TYR A 308 -10.41 24.92 -10.39
N PRO A 309 -9.47 23.95 -10.35
CA PRO A 309 -8.31 23.97 -9.46
C PRO A 309 -7.42 25.19 -9.68
N TRP A 310 -7.21 25.59 -10.94
CA TRP A 310 -6.42 26.77 -11.28
C TRP A 310 -7.08 28.08 -10.83
N LEU A 311 -8.39 28.24 -11.09
CA LEU A 311 -9.17 29.39 -10.63
C LEU A 311 -9.17 29.48 -9.10
N LYS A 312 -9.27 28.33 -8.43
CA LYS A 312 -9.29 28.27 -6.98
C LYS A 312 -7.94 28.59 -6.37
N ALA A 313 -6.85 28.08 -6.94
CA ALA A 313 -5.50 28.44 -6.50
C ALA A 313 -5.23 29.94 -6.59
N LYS A 314 -5.79 30.64 -7.60
CA LYS A 314 -5.71 32.11 -7.69
C LYS A 314 -6.45 32.83 -6.57
N LYS A 315 -7.56 32.27 -6.08
CA LYS A 315 -8.36 32.84 -4.98
C LYS A 315 -7.83 32.46 -3.59
N GLY A 316 -7.00 31.41 -3.50
CA GLY A 316 -6.51 30.83 -2.26
C GLY A 316 -7.38 29.65 -1.79
N PHE A 317 -6.76 28.70 -1.08
CA PHE A 317 -7.44 27.55 -0.48
C PHE A 317 -7.77 27.84 0.99
N THR A 318 -8.97 27.48 1.44
CA THR A 318 -9.44 27.76 2.81
C THR A 318 -8.93 26.75 3.85
N SER A 319 -8.48 25.58 3.41
CA SER A 319 -7.90 24.53 4.26
C SER A 319 -6.54 24.12 3.70
N PHE A 320 -5.48 24.11 4.50
CA PHE A 320 -4.22 23.45 4.11
C PHE A 320 -4.26 21.99 4.57
N ILE A 321 -4.11 21.05 3.64
CA ILE A 321 -3.99 19.60 3.97
C ILE A 321 -2.66 19.29 4.68
N GLY A 322 -1.79 20.30 4.85
CA GLY A 322 -0.40 20.20 5.30
C GLY A 322 -0.17 19.92 6.80
N ASP A 323 -1.15 20.08 7.68
CA ASP A 323 -0.91 19.95 9.14
C ASP A 323 -1.15 18.54 9.69
N VAL A 324 -0.86 17.50 8.90
CA VAL A 324 -0.55 16.22 9.55
C VAL A 324 0.83 16.39 10.14
N LYS A 325 0.91 16.70 11.44
CA LYS A 325 2.14 16.55 12.21
C LYS A 325 2.60 15.10 12.05
N LEU A 326 3.54 14.89 11.14
CA LEU A 326 4.20 13.60 11.01
C LEU A 326 5.00 13.39 12.29
N PRO A 327 4.91 12.22 12.92
CA PRO A 327 5.78 11.93 14.05
C PRO A 327 7.25 12.14 13.62
N PRO A 328 8.10 12.66 14.51
CA PRO A 328 9.54 12.75 14.23
C PRO A 328 10.04 11.37 13.79
N ALA A 329 11.00 11.35 12.87
CA ALA A 329 11.61 10.10 12.43
C ALA A 329 12.03 9.31 13.68
N GLN A 330 11.48 8.10 13.86
CA GLN A 330 11.78 7.27 15.01
C GLN A 330 13.30 7.10 15.11
N SER A 331 13.83 7.16 16.33
CA SER A 331 15.24 6.89 16.61
C SER A 331 15.65 5.59 15.92
N ALA A 332 16.84 5.57 15.31
CA ALA A 332 17.37 4.39 14.62
C ALA A 332 17.61 3.18 15.55
N GLU A 333 17.39 3.35 16.85
CA GLU A 333 17.63 2.36 17.89
C GLU A 333 16.32 1.66 18.30
N ILE A 334 16.38 0.33 18.31
CA ILE A 334 15.24 -0.54 18.61
C ILE A 334 15.17 -0.73 20.12
N LYS A 335 14.07 -0.27 20.73
CA LYS A 335 13.80 -0.51 22.15
C LYS A 335 13.17 -1.89 22.33
N TYR A 336 13.97 -2.89 22.68
CA TYR A 336 13.47 -4.26 22.82
C TYR A 336 12.50 -4.44 24.01
N ASN A 337 12.76 -3.78 25.14
CA ASN A 337 11.92 -3.85 26.34
C ASN A 337 10.78 -2.82 26.27
N GLN A 338 9.93 -2.88 25.24
CA GLN A 338 8.77 -2.00 25.12
C GLN A 338 7.57 -2.75 24.53
N ILE A 339 6.39 -2.49 25.08
CA ILE A 339 5.12 -2.99 24.51
C ILE A 339 4.83 -2.24 23.21
N LYS A 340 4.68 -2.99 22.10
CA LYS A 340 4.51 -2.48 20.75
C LYS A 340 3.22 -2.99 20.11
N ASN A 341 2.58 -2.15 19.30
CA ASN A 341 1.52 -2.57 18.39
C ASN A 341 2.10 -3.16 17.09
N SER A 342 1.26 -3.75 16.23
CA SER A 342 1.71 -4.41 14.99
C SER A 342 2.48 -3.46 14.05
N ALA A 343 2.09 -2.19 13.97
CA ALA A 343 2.78 -1.20 13.13
C ALA A 343 4.17 -0.84 13.67
N GLN A 344 4.32 -0.76 14.99
CA GLN A 344 5.62 -0.52 15.64
C GLN A 344 6.56 -1.72 15.49
N ILE A 345 6.06 -2.95 15.67
CA ILE A 345 6.85 -4.18 15.43
C ILE A 345 7.34 -4.22 13.98
N PHE A 346 6.45 -3.90 13.03
CA PHE A 346 6.80 -3.81 11.62
C PHE A 346 7.86 -2.74 11.35
N SER A 347 7.72 -1.53 11.92
CA SER A 347 8.70 -0.44 11.79
C SER A 347 10.09 -0.88 12.26
N ASP A 348 10.17 -1.48 13.45
CA ASP A 348 11.43 -1.95 14.03
C ASP A 348 12.04 -3.09 13.21
N ALA A 349 11.21 -3.96 12.63
CA ALA A 349 11.69 -5.00 11.73
C ALA A 349 12.38 -4.43 10.50
N PHE A 350 11.87 -3.33 9.93
CA PHE A 350 12.54 -2.63 8.84
C PHE A 350 13.82 -1.92 9.27
N ILE A 351 13.84 -1.32 10.46
CA ILE A 351 15.04 -0.69 11.03
C ILE A 351 16.15 -1.74 11.17
N PHE A 352 15.82 -2.90 11.73
CA PHE A 352 16.76 -4.01 11.88
C PHE A 352 17.19 -4.56 10.50
N TYR A 353 16.23 -4.84 9.63
CA TYR A 353 16.52 -5.44 8.32
C TYR A 353 17.37 -4.53 7.44
N ARG A 354 17.23 -3.20 7.57
CA ARG A 354 18.08 -2.22 6.89
C ARG A 354 19.57 -2.45 7.15
N GLN A 355 19.92 -2.90 8.34
CA GLN A 355 21.31 -3.22 8.71
C GLN A 355 21.81 -4.50 8.01
N LEU A 356 20.89 -5.38 7.61
CA LEU A 356 21.15 -6.66 6.95
C LEU A 356 20.97 -6.63 5.43
N ILE A 357 20.56 -5.51 4.82
CA ILE A 357 20.25 -5.44 3.37
C ILE A 357 21.41 -5.96 2.50
N LYS A 358 22.64 -5.53 2.76
CA LYS A 358 23.80 -5.95 1.96
C LYS A 358 24.08 -7.46 2.06
N PRO A 359 24.28 -8.05 3.25
CA PRO A 359 24.52 -9.49 3.36
C PRO A 359 23.30 -10.31 2.90
N ALA A 360 22.08 -9.84 3.16
CA ALA A 360 20.87 -10.50 2.68
C ALA A 360 20.84 -10.53 1.15
N ALA A 361 21.04 -9.39 0.47
CA ALA A 361 21.03 -9.33 -1.00
C ALA A 361 22.06 -10.27 -1.63
N VAL A 362 23.27 -10.35 -1.08
CA VAL A 362 24.31 -11.27 -1.60
C VAL A 362 23.92 -12.73 -1.37
N LEU A 363 23.47 -13.08 -0.16
CA LEU A 363 23.07 -14.44 0.15
C LEU A 363 21.87 -14.88 -0.71
N SER A 364 20.85 -14.02 -0.86
CA SER A 364 19.69 -14.28 -1.69
C SER A 364 20.06 -14.45 -3.16
N PHE A 365 21.02 -13.68 -3.68
CA PHE A 365 21.53 -13.83 -5.04
C PHE A 365 22.20 -15.19 -5.25
N LEU A 366 23.07 -15.61 -4.33
CA LEU A 366 23.76 -16.90 -4.40
C LEU A 366 22.76 -18.07 -4.30
N LEU A 367 21.83 -18.01 -3.34
CA LEU A 367 20.80 -19.03 -3.18
C LEU A 367 19.89 -19.11 -4.39
N ALA A 368 19.47 -17.97 -4.96
CA ALA A 368 18.66 -17.93 -6.17
C ALA A 368 19.40 -18.52 -7.37
N GLY A 369 20.71 -18.23 -7.52
CA GLY A 369 21.54 -18.82 -8.57
C GLY A 369 21.63 -20.34 -8.46
N ILE A 370 21.89 -20.87 -7.25
CA ILE A 370 21.92 -22.32 -7.00
C ILE A 370 20.55 -22.93 -7.30
N TYR A 371 19.47 -22.32 -6.81
CA TYR A 371 18.11 -22.82 -7.00
C TYR A 371 17.74 -22.86 -8.49
N THR A 372 18.07 -21.80 -9.24
CA THR A 372 17.86 -21.73 -10.69
C THR A 372 18.63 -22.82 -11.42
N ALA A 373 19.91 -23.02 -11.11
CA ALA A 373 20.73 -24.05 -11.74
C ALA A 373 20.19 -25.46 -11.46
N VAL A 374 19.76 -25.75 -10.22
CA VAL A 374 19.19 -27.04 -9.85
C VAL A 374 17.86 -27.28 -10.56
N LEU A 375 16.96 -26.29 -10.61
CA LEU A 375 15.68 -26.43 -11.29
C LEU A 375 15.85 -26.63 -12.79
N LEU A 376 16.69 -25.83 -13.45
CA LEU A 376 16.95 -25.98 -14.89
C LEU A 376 17.60 -27.34 -15.21
N TRP A 377 18.42 -27.88 -14.29
CA TRP A 377 19.02 -29.21 -14.48
C TRP A 377 18.00 -30.35 -14.38
N GLN A 378 16.94 -30.20 -13.58
CA GLN A 378 15.89 -31.23 -13.45
C GLN A 378 14.88 -31.26 -14.61
N GLY A 379 14.95 -30.32 -15.55
CA GLY A 379 14.11 -30.30 -16.75
C GLY A 379 12.64 -29.92 -16.50
N ASP A 380 11.74 -30.39 -17.36
CA ASP A 380 10.34 -29.95 -17.53
C ASP A 380 9.39 -30.13 -16.32
N ASN A 381 9.89 -30.59 -15.17
CA ASN A 381 9.09 -30.77 -13.96
C ASN A 381 8.71 -29.46 -13.26
N TYR A 382 9.40 -28.35 -13.56
CA TYR A 382 9.17 -27.04 -12.94
C TYR A 382 8.98 -25.96 -13.99
N THR A 383 7.73 -25.69 -14.34
CA THR A 383 7.36 -24.61 -15.26
C THR A 383 6.81 -23.44 -14.48
N PHE A 384 7.60 -22.38 -14.34
CA PHE A 384 7.08 -21.14 -13.75
C PHE A 384 6.16 -20.49 -14.78
N ASN A 385 4.96 -20.12 -14.33
CA ASN A 385 4.06 -19.34 -15.15
C ASN A 385 4.75 -18.00 -15.45
N THR A 386 4.99 -17.77 -16.73
CA THR A 386 5.66 -16.57 -17.22
C THR A 386 4.65 -15.43 -17.37
N ILE A 387 5.10 -14.33 -17.97
CA ILE A 387 4.36 -13.07 -18.15
C ILE A 387 2.93 -13.32 -18.56
N ILE A 388 2.00 -12.71 -17.84
CA ILE A 388 0.67 -12.46 -18.37
C ILE A 388 0.83 -11.32 -19.36
N SER A 389 0.54 -11.59 -20.65
CA SER A 389 0.52 -10.51 -21.63
C SER A 389 -0.42 -9.43 -21.14
N MET A 390 -0.16 -8.16 -21.41
CA MET A 390 -1.09 -7.14 -20.92
C MET A 390 -2.51 -7.36 -21.45
N GLY A 391 -2.67 -7.93 -22.65
CA GLY A 391 -3.99 -8.35 -23.15
C GLY A 391 -4.67 -9.36 -22.21
N GLN A 392 -3.96 -10.42 -21.80
CA GLN A 392 -4.45 -11.38 -20.82
C GLN A 392 -4.70 -10.74 -19.45
N PHE A 393 -3.85 -9.80 -19.03
CA PHE A 393 -4.01 -9.09 -17.76
C PHE A 393 -5.25 -8.20 -17.79
N MET A 394 -5.51 -7.49 -18.89
CA MET A 394 -6.68 -6.64 -19.06
C MET A 394 -7.97 -7.46 -19.16
N GLN A 395 -7.90 -8.70 -19.70
CA GLN A 395 -9.05 -9.61 -19.79
C GLN A 395 -9.33 -10.32 -18.47
N ASN A 396 -8.30 -10.88 -17.83
CA ASN A 396 -8.39 -11.54 -16.54
C ASN A 396 -7.25 -11.08 -15.62
N PRO A 397 -7.45 -9.98 -14.91
CA PRO A 397 -6.44 -9.49 -13.99
C PRO A 397 -6.19 -10.43 -12.79
N TRP A 398 -7.14 -11.33 -12.48
CA TRP A 398 -6.98 -12.34 -11.42
C TRP A 398 -5.99 -13.42 -11.80
N ALA A 399 -5.77 -13.65 -13.10
CA ALA A 399 -4.73 -14.55 -13.57
C ALA A 399 -3.37 -14.14 -13.01
N LEU A 400 -3.12 -12.84 -12.76
CA LEU A 400 -1.86 -12.37 -12.18
C LEU A 400 -1.68 -12.83 -10.74
N LEU A 401 -2.75 -12.77 -9.96
CA LEU A 401 -2.75 -13.31 -8.60
C LEU A 401 -2.58 -14.83 -8.63
N GLU A 402 -3.32 -15.51 -9.50
CA GLU A 402 -3.25 -16.96 -9.68
C GLU A 402 -1.83 -17.41 -10.07
N TYR A 403 -1.22 -16.80 -11.09
CA TYR A 403 0.15 -17.11 -11.53
C TYR A 403 1.15 -16.85 -10.42
N THR A 404 0.99 -15.75 -9.69
CA THR A 404 1.85 -15.45 -8.53
C THR A 404 1.74 -16.53 -7.46
N LEU A 405 0.52 -16.93 -7.09
CA LEU A 405 0.29 -17.97 -6.09
C LEU A 405 0.78 -19.34 -6.56
N THR A 406 0.61 -19.66 -7.83
CA THR A 406 1.11 -20.90 -8.44
C THR A 406 2.65 -20.93 -8.45
N ASN A 407 3.31 -19.84 -8.86
CA ASN A 407 4.77 -19.74 -8.82
C ASN A 407 5.32 -19.83 -7.38
N VAL A 408 4.62 -19.23 -6.41
CA VAL A 408 4.97 -19.37 -4.99
C VAL A 408 4.78 -20.82 -4.53
N SER A 409 3.68 -21.46 -4.92
CA SER A 409 3.38 -22.86 -4.61
C SER A 409 4.45 -23.80 -5.16
N GLN A 410 4.87 -23.60 -6.42
CA GLN A 410 5.96 -24.35 -7.05
C GLN A 410 7.31 -24.11 -6.38
N LEU A 411 7.64 -22.85 -6.08
CA LEU A 411 8.88 -22.48 -5.39
C LEU A 411 8.98 -23.10 -3.99
N LEU A 412 7.85 -23.16 -3.28
CA LEU A 412 7.74 -23.76 -1.96
C LEU A 412 7.55 -25.28 -1.98
N LEU A 413 7.36 -25.89 -3.16
CA LEU A 413 7.09 -27.31 -3.36
C LEU A 413 5.88 -27.81 -2.54
N VAL A 414 4.79 -27.05 -2.61
CA VAL A 414 3.52 -27.41 -1.96
C VAL A 414 3.03 -28.74 -2.52
N GLY A 415 2.72 -29.70 -1.64
CA GLY A 415 2.25 -31.04 -2.01
C GLY A 415 3.31 -32.00 -2.56
N GLU A 416 4.57 -31.58 -2.74
CA GLU A 416 5.60 -32.42 -3.36
C GLU A 416 6.89 -32.54 -2.51
N MET A 417 7.27 -33.77 -2.16
CA MET A 417 8.51 -34.05 -1.43
C MET A 417 9.63 -34.48 -2.39
N THR A 418 10.27 -33.51 -3.03
CA THR A 418 11.39 -33.74 -3.96
C THR A 418 12.75 -33.52 -3.29
N THR A 419 13.85 -33.78 -4.00
CA THR A 419 15.21 -33.46 -3.51
C THR A 419 15.41 -31.95 -3.27
N ILE A 420 14.67 -31.10 -3.99
CA ILE A 420 14.71 -29.63 -3.84
C ILE A 420 13.99 -29.18 -2.56
N TRP A 421 13.09 -30.00 -2.00
CA TRP A 421 12.43 -29.71 -0.72
C TRP A 421 13.47 -29.52 0.40
N TRP A 422 14.52 -30.35 0.41
CA TRP A 422 15.63 -30.20 1.35
C TRP A 422 16.42 -28.92 1.14
N LEU A 423 16.56 -28.44 -0.10
CA LEU A 423 17.21 -27.16 -0.39
C LEU A 423 16.43 -26.00 0.24
N ASN A 424 15.10 -26.01 0.17
CA ASN A 424 14.24 -25.01 0.81
C ASN A 424 14.35 -25.05 2.34
N VAL A 425 14.36 -26.25 2.94
CA VAL A 425 14.55 -26.41 4.38
C VAL A 425 15.92 -25.89 4.82
N ILE A 426 16.98 -26.18 4.09
CA ILE A 426 18.34 -25.73 4.41
C ILE A 426 18.45 -24.20 4.25
N ALA A 427 17.96 -23.65 3.13
CA ALA A 427 18.00 -22.21 2.86
C ALA A 427 17.23 -21.41 3.91
N SER A 428 16.00 -21.84 4.24
CA SER A 428 15.20 -21.22 5.30
C SER A 428 15.83 -21.36 6.68
N THR A 429 16.50 -22.47 6.97
CA THR A 429 17.24 -22.69 8.22
C THR A 429 18.40 -21.71 8.37
N ILE A 430 19.21 -21.53 7.32
CA ILE A 430 20.33 -20.58 7.32
C ILE A 430 19.80 -19.15 7.53
N MET A 431 18.79 -18.75 6.76
CA MET A 431 18.19 -17.41 6.87
C MET A 431 17.61 -17.14 8.26
N ALA A 432 16.80 -18.07 8.79
CA ALA A 432 16.20 -17.94 10.12
C ALA A 432 17.27 -17.85 11.21
N TYR A 433 18.30 -18.69 11.14
CA TYR A 433 19.39 -18.70 12.11
C TYR A 433 20.14 -17.37 12.14
N VAL A 434 20.58 -16.88 10.98
CA VAL A 434 21.33 -15.62 10.86
C VAL A 434 20.53 -14.45 11.41
N VAL A 435 19.24 -14.37 11.06
CA VAL A 435 18.36 -13.29 11.52
C VAL A 435 18.13 -13.35 13.03
N LEU A 436 17.70 -14.50 13.56
CA LEU A 436 17.36 -14.62 14.98
C LEU A 436 18.59 -14.47 15.88
N PHE A 437 19.74 -15.00 15.46
CA PHE A 437 21.01 -14.77 16.15
C PHE A 437 21.39 -13.28 16.12
N GLY A 438 21.23 -12.60 14.98
CA GLY A 438 21.47 -11.18 14.86
C GLY A 438 20.61 -10.34 15.81
N ILE A 439 19.30 -10.64 15.89
CA ILE A 439 18.35 -9.96 16.78
C ILE A 439 18.73 -10.18 18.23
N GLN A 440 19.05 -11.42 18.61
CA GLN A 440 19.45 -11.74 19.96
C GLN A 440 20.76 -11.04 20.35
N LYS A 441 21.72 -10.96 19.43
CA LYS A 441 22.99 -10.26 19.63
C LYS A 441 22.78 -8.75 19.80
N ASP A 442 21.89 -8.15 19.00
CA ASP A 442 21.57 -6.72 19.10
C ASP A 442 20.82 -6.41 20.41
N ALA A 443 19.81 -7.21 20.77
CA ALA A 443 19.06 -7.05 22.01
C ALA A 443 19.88 -7.24 23.29
N ASN A 444 20.99 -7.99 23.23
CA ASN A 444 21.89 -8.23 24.36
C ASN A 444 23.22 -7.49 24.25
N LYS A 445 23.34 -6.53 23.33
CA LYS A 445 24.60 -5.82 23.04
C LYS A 445 25.19 -5.13 24.28
N GLU A 446 24.34 -4.56 25.13
CA GLU A 446 24.75 -3.89 26.37
C GLU A 446 25.01 -4.85 27.54
N LYS A 447 24.49 -6.09 27.46
CA LYS A 447 24.56 -7.09 28.53
C LYS A 447 25.83 -7.95 28.47
N GLY A 448 26.65 -7.83 27.42
CA GLY A 448 27.92 -8.55 27.29
C GLY A 448 27.80 -10.09 27.24
N VAL A 449 26.66 -10.61 26.76
CA VAL A 449 26.39 -12.05 26.73
C VAL A 449 27.37 -12.78 25.79
N THR A 450 27.96 -13.88 26.28
CA THR A 450 28.85 -14.75 25.48
C THR A 450 28.09 -15.96 24.94
N TYR A 451 28.36 -16.33 23.68
CA TYR A 451 27.69 -17.43 22.99
C TYR A 451 28.68 -18.59 22.80
N ASN A 452 28.38 -19.75 23.40
CA ASN A 452 29.24 -20.93 23.35
C ASN A 452 28.77 -21.96 22.29
N ALA A 453 29.58 -23.00 22.05
CA ALA A 453 29.25 -24.06 21.10
C ALA A 453 27.94 -24.79 21.44
N ALA A 454 27.65 -25.00 22.73
CA ALA A 454 26.40 -25.63 23.16
C ALA A 454 25.16 -24.80 22.77
N PHE A 455 25.25 -23.47 22.89
CA PHE A 455 24.22 -22.55 22.42
C PHE A 455 24.03 -22.65 20.90
N PHE A 456 25.12 -22.67 20.14
CA PHE A 456 25.08 -22.84 18.68
C PHE A 456 24.37 -24.14 18.27
N PHE A 457 24.82 -25.29 18.77
CA PHE A 457 24.24 -26.59 18.40
C PHE A 457 22.77 -26.72 18.81
N LYS A 458 22.38 -26.18 19.96
CA LYS A 458 20.99 -26.15 20.40
C LYS A 458 20.11 -25.30 19.47
N THR A 459 20.57 -24.09 19.15
CA THR A 459 19.78 -23.16 18.33
C THR A 459 19.70 -23.59 16.87
N ILE A 460 20.78 -24.08 16.28
CA ILE A 460 20.76 -24.54 14.88
C ILE A 460 19.91 -25.81 14.70
N SER A 461 19.98 -26.76 15.63
CA SER A 461 19.13 -27.97 15.59
C SER A 461 17.65 -27.62 15.77
N ALA A 462 17.31 -26.74 16.71
CA ALA A 462 15.94 -26.25 16.86
C ALA A 462 15.45 -25.50 15.60
N THR A 463 16.33 -24.69 14.98
CA THR A 463 16.00 -23.99 13.72
C THR A 463 15.68 -24.97 12.62
N LEU A 464 16.52 -25.99 12.43
CA LEU A 464 16.31 -27.04 11.42
C LEU A 464 14.98 -27.78 11.63
N VAL A 465 14.68 -28.19 12.88
CA VAL A 465 13.42 -28.88 13.20
C VAL A 465 12.21 -27.98 12.95
N CYS A 466 12.25 -26.72 13.37
CA CYS A 466 11.17 -25.77 13.13
C CYS A 466 10.96 -25.48 11.64
N MET A 467 12.03 -25.30 10.86
CA MET A 467 11.91 -25.06 9.42
C MET A 467 11.38 -26.30 8.70
N ALA A 468 11.87 -27.50 9.04
CA ALA A 468 11.34 -28.74 8.51
C ALA A 468 9.84 -28.90 8.83
N ALA A 469 9.43 -28.62 10.07
CA ALA A 469 8.00 -28.66 10.44
C ALA A 469 7.15 -27.67 9.64
N ALA A 470 7.64 -26.43 9.43
CA ALA A 470 6.93 -25.44 8.62
C ALA A 470 6.78 -25.90 7.15
N HIS A 471 7.81 -26.53 6.57
CA HIS A 471 7.75 -27.07 5.21
C HIS A 471 6.90 -28.34 5.12
N LEU A 472 6.85 -29.17 6.17
CA LEU A 472 5.95 -30.32 6.24
C LEU A 472 4.47 -29.89 6.22
N CYS A 473 4.13 -28.76 6.87
CA CYS A 473 2.78 -28.20 6.77
C CYS A 473 2.40 -27.83 5.33
N LEU A 474 3.37 -27.45 4.49
CA LEU A 474 3.15 -27.13 3.08
C LEU A 474 2.96 -28.39 2.21
N LEU A 475 3.43 -29.56 2.67
CA LEU A 475 3.15 -30.84 1.99
C LEU A 475 1.73 -31.35 2.24
N ALA A 476 1.11 -30.94 3.36
CA ALA A 476 -0.21 -31.43 3.78
C ALA A 476 -1.39 -30.70 3.11
N VAL A 477 -1.12 -29.84 2.14
CA VAL A 477 -2.08 -28.91 1.52
C VAL A 477 -1.86 -28.88 0.02
N GLU A 478 -2.94 -28.71 -0.73
CA GLU A 478 -2.93 -28.64 -2.20
C GLU A 478 -3.60 -27.35 -2.69
N GLY A 479 -3.18 -26.87 -3.86
CA GLY A 479 -3.72 -25.65 -4.46
C GLY A 479 -3.65 -24.46 -3.49
N TRP A 480 -4.66 -23.59 -3.50
CA TRP A 480 -4.65 -22.39 -2.65
C TRP A 480 -4.87 -22.66 -1.15
N LEU A 481 -5.08 -23.93 -0.74
CA LEU A 481 -5.24 -24.28 0.68
C LEU A 481 -3.95 -24.06 1.49
N PHE A 482 -2.78 -23.95 0.84
CA PHE A 482 -1.54 -23.57 1.55
C PHE A 482 -1.64 -22.20 2.22
N LEU A 483 -2.56 -21.33 1.80
CA LEU A 483 -2.84 -20.06 2.48
C LEU A 483 -3.33 -20.26 3.91
N LEU A 484 -3.84 -21.44 4.28
CA LEU A 484 -4.19 -21.77 5.66
C LEU A 484 -2.94 -22.02 6.52
N VAL A 485 -1.81 -22.42 5.92
CA VAL A 485 -0.53 -22.63 6.62
C VAL A 485 0.04 -21.31 7.17
N VAL A 486 -0.38 -20.17 6.59
CA VAL A 486 -0.12 -18.81 7.11
C VAL A 486 -0.58 -18.67 8.55
N PHE A 487 -1.57 -19.44 9.01
CA PHE A 487 -2.03 -19.37 10.41
C PHE A 487 -1.19 -20.23 11.38
N VAL A 488 -0.40 -21.17 10.87
CA VAL A 488 0.39 -22.12 11.66
C VAL A 488 1.85 -21.68 11.76
N VAL A 489 2.44 -21.23 10.65
CA VAL A 489 3.85 -20.77 10.58
C VAL A 489 4.23 -19.78 11.68
N PRO A 490 3.48 -18.71 11.98
CA PRO A 490 3.90 -17.75 13.02
C PRO A 490 4.03 -18.39 14.40
N ILE A 491 3.26 -19.44 14.70
CA ILE A 491 3.36 -20.20 15.95
C ILE A 491 4.72 -20.91 16.02
N ILE A 492 5.12 -21.58 14.94
CA ILE A 492 6.42 -22.27 14.82
C ILE A 492 7.56 -21.27 14.97
N LEU A 493 7.46 -20.11 14.32
CA LEU A 493 8.48 -19.06 14.39
C LEU A 493 8.60 -18.44 15.78
N MET A 494 7.49 -18.31 16.51
CA MET A 494 7.50 -17.83 17.89
C MET A 494 8.09 -18.84 18.89
N ILE A 495 7.89 -20.15 18.66
CA ILE A 495 8.58 -21.20 19.41
C ILE A 495 10.09 -21.04 19.21
N LEU A 496 10.52 -20.85 17.96
CA LEU A 496 11.92 -20.66 17.63
C LEU A 496 12.50 -19.38 18.27
N ALA A 497 11.79 -18.26 18.20
CA ALA A 497 12.18 -17.02 18.88
C ALA A 497 12.36 -17.22 20.40
N THR A 498 11.54 -18.07 21.02
CA THR A 498 11.65 -18.42 22.44
C THR A 498 12.92 -19.23 22.73
N VAL A 499 13.28 -20.19 21.86
CA VAL A 499 14.52 -20.96 21.98
C VAL A 499 15.75 -20.06 21.96
N PHE A 500 15.82 -19.13 21.01
CA PHE A 500 16.94 -18.18 20.91
C PHE A 500 17.01 -17.27 22.14
N ASN A 501 15.91 -16.58 22.46
CA ASN A 501 15.96 -15.50 23.44
C ASN A 501 15.96 -15.96 24.90
N GLU A 502 15.47 -17.18 25.20
CA GLU A 502 15.47 -17.74 26.56
C GLU A 502 16.38 -18.96 26.74
N ASN A 503 17.12 -19.37 25.69
CA ASN A 503 18.02 -20.53 25.71
C ASN A 503 17.33 -21.84 26.17
N LYS A 504 16.02 -21.95 25.91
CA LYS A 504 15.19 -23.11 26.25
C LYS A 504 15.29 -24.20 25.19
N ASN A 505 14.98 -25.42 25.59
CA ASN A 505 14.90 -26.56 24.69
C ASN A 505 13.58 -26.47 23.91
N LEU A 506 13.46 -27.14 22.75
CA LEU A 506 12.28 -27.02 21.88
C LEU A 506 10.96 -27.33 22.61
N PHE A 507 10.90 -28.42 23.36
CA PHE A 507 9.69 -28.80 24.11
C PHE A 507 9.29 -27.80 25.19
N SER A 508 10.26 -27.26 25.94
CA SER A 508 9.97 -26.24 26.96
C SER A 508 9.65 -24.89 26.33
N ALA A 509 10.17 -24.61 25.12
CA ALA A 509 9.83 -23.43 24.35
C ALA A 509 8.36 -23.43 23.88
N ILE A 510 7.75 -24.59 23.60
CA ILE A 510 6.32 -24.68 23.22
C ILE A 510 5.42 -24.13 24.33
N GLY A 511 5.54 -24.65 25.56
CA GLY A 511 4.74 -24.19 26.69
C GLY A 511 5.07 -22.75 27.10
N ARG A 512 6.32 -22.33 26.88
CA ARG A 512 6.71 -20.94 27.16
C ARG A 512 6.16 -19.96 26.13
N MET A 513 6.19 -20.29 24.86
CA MET A 513 5.66 -19.45 23.78
C MET A 513 4.18 -19.13 24.02
N THR A 514 3.36 -20.11 24.42
CA THR A 514 1.93 -19.87 24.70
C THR A 514 1.73 -18.90 25.86
N SER A 515 2.56 -18.99 26.90
CA SER A 515 2.57 -18.04 28.03
C SER A 515 2.93 -16.62 27.58
N VAL A 516 3.97 -16.48 26.75
CA VAL A 516 4.45 -15.17 26.24
C VAL A 516 3.42 -14.53 25.31
N VAL A 517 2.85 -15.29 24.38
CA VAL A 517 1.91 -14.77 23.36
C VAL A 517 0.48 -14.60 23.90
N SER A 518 0.14 -15.22 25.04
CA SER A 518 -1.19 -15.13 25.66
C SER A 518 -1.67 -13.68 25.79
N GLY A 519 -2.81 -13.35 25.17
CA GLY A 519 -3.37 -11.99 25.14
C GLY A 519 -2.85 -11.09 24.00
N ASN A 520 -1.85 -11.52 23.24
CA ASN A 520 -1.26 -10.77 22.12
C ASN A 520 -1.38 -11.49 20.75
N TRP A 521 -2.17 -12.57 20.66
CA TRP A 521 -2.39 -13.33 19.43
C TRP A 521 -2.75 -12.48 18.22
N VAL A 522 -3.66 -11.50 18.41
CA VAL A 522 -4.10 -10.59 17.35
C VAL A 522 -2.96 -9.70 16.87
N VAL A 523 -2.13 -9.21 17.79
CA VAL A 523 -1.00 -8.32 17.45
C VAL A 523 0.08 -9.09 16.69
N MET A 524 0.42 -10.29 17.16
CA MET A 524 1.34 -11.22 16.49
C MET A 524 0.85 -11.56 15.09
N MET A 525 -0.41 -11.98 14.96
CA MET A 525 -0.96 -12.37 13.68
C MET A 525 -1.09 -11.20 12.72
N GLY A 526 -1.53 -10.04 13.21
CA GLY A 526 -1.59 -8.82 12.43
C GLY A 526 -0.22 -8.41 11.89
N ALA A 527 0.83 -8.49 12.71
CA ALA A 527 2.19 -8.17 12.26
C ALA A 527 2.69 -9.17 11.18
N TYR A 528 2.42 -10.47 11.38
CA TYR A 528 2.76 -11.54 10.42
C TYR A 528 2.03 -11.39 9.09
N LEU A 529 0.71 -11.14 9.12
CA LEU A 529 -0.10 -11.02 7.91
C LEU A 529 0.30 -9.78 7.11
N VAL A 530 0.56 -8.65 7.77
CA VAL A 530 1.02 -7.43 7.09
C VAL A 530 2.33 -7.69 6.33
N ILE A 531 3.31 -8.34 6.96
CA ILE A 531 4.58 -8.63 6.29
C ILE A 531 4.41 -9.67 5.17
N THR A 532 3.56 -10.68 5.37
CA THR A 532 3.29 -11.72 4.37
C THR A 532 2.61 -11.15 3.13
N VAL A 533 1.57 -10.32 3.31
CA VAL A 533 0.87 -9.62 2.21
C VAL A 533 1.84 -8.71 1.47
N MET A 534 2.71 -8.01 2.19
CA MET A 534 3.73 -7.17 1.55
C MET A 534 4.71 -8.00 0.71
N CYS A 535 5.21 -9.13 1.22
CA CYS A 535 6.04 -10.04 0.45
C CYS A 535 5.33 -10.55 -0.81
N LEU A 536 4.04 -10.90 -0.70
CA LEU A 536 3.21 -11.31 -1.83
C LEU A 536 3.06 -10.19 -2.87
N ILE A 537 2.92 -8.93 -2.46
CA ILE A 537 2.87 -7.78 -3.39
C ILE A 537 4.17 -7.65 -4.17
N PHE A 538 5.33 -7.84 -3.55
CA PHE A 538 6.60 -7.82 -4.28
C PHE A 538 6.74 -9.00 -5.25
N LEU A 539 6.28 -10.20 -4.86
CA LEU A 539 6.29 -11.39 -5.73
C LEU A 539 5.30 -11.26 -6.89
N PHE A 540 4.15 -10.63 -6.67
CA PHE A 540 3.16 -10.27 -7.70
C PHE A 540 3.75 -9.33 -8.77
N MET A 541 4.79 -8.60 -8.42
CA MET A 541 5.46 -7.71 -9.35
C MET A 541 6.54 -8.35 -10.18
N VAL A 542 7.02 -9.51 -9.76
CA VAL A 542 7.88 -10.35 -10.60
C VAL A 542 7.10 -10.91 -11.78
N THR A 543 5.84 -11.31 -11.57
CA THR A 543 4.92 -11.76 -12.63
C THR A 543 4.31 -10.61 -13.45
N ALA A 544 4.50 -9.36 -13.02
CA ALA A 544 3.93 -8.22 -13.74
C ALA A 544 4.58 -8.04 -15.12
N PRO A 545 3.85 -7.51 -16.12
CA PRO A 545 4.35 -7.29 -17.49
C PRO A 545 5.68 -6.54 -17.59
N ILE A 546 6.01 -5.72 -16.57
CA ILE A 546 7.26 -4.95 -16.47
C ILE A 546 8.49 -5.86 -16.42
N ALA A 547 8.47 -6.97 -15.68
CA ALA A 547 9.59 -7.91 -15.65
C ALA A 547 9.83 -8.53 -17.04
N GLY A 548 8.73 -8.78 -17.76
CA GLY A 548 8.76 -9.26 -19.13
C GLY A 548 9.36 -8.29 -20.12
N PHE A 549 9.12 -7.00 -19.94
CA PHE A 549 9.76 -5.96 -20.73
C PHE A 549 11.29 -5.98 -20.56
N TYR A 550 11.80 -6.05 -19.33
CA TYR A 550 13.25 -6.12 -19.09
C TYR A 550 13.88 -7.36 -19.71
N LEU A 551 13.22 -8.52 -19.61
CA LEU A 551 13.66 -9.73 -20.28
C LEU A 551 13.65 -9.54 -21.80
N GLY A 552 12.61 -8.94 -22.37
CA GLY A 552 12.52 -8.66 -23.80
C GLY A 552 13.66 -7.77 -24.31
N VAL A 553 14.04 -6.74 -23.56
CA VAL A 553 15.21 -5.91 -23.88
C VAL A 553 16.51 -6.73 -23.85
N LEU A 554 16.67 -7.59 -22.84
CA LEU A 554 17.89 -8.37 -22.62
C LEU A 554 18.05 -9.49 -23.67
N VAL A 555 16.95 -10.17 -24.00
CA VAL A 555 16.88 -11.17 -25.06
C VAL A 555 17.17 -10.54 -26.42
N ASN A 556 16.55 -9.41 -26.75
CA ASN A 556 16.77 -8.75 -28.04
C ASN A 556 18.19 -8.21 -28.22
N ALA A 557 18.95 -8.05 -27.12
CA ALA A 557 20.34 -7.62 -27.14
C ALA A 557 21.35 -8.77 -27.32
N LEU A 558 20.93 -10.03 -27.23
CA LEU A 558 21.79 -11.20 -27.24
C LEU A 558 21.36 -12.22 -28.32
N PRO A 559 22.29 -12.84 -29.07
CA PRO A 559 21.95 -13.89 -30.03
C PRO A 559 21.65 -15.21 -29.31
N ILE A 560 20.46 -15.33 -28.73
CA ILE A 560 20.02 -16.48 -27.94
C ILE A 560 19.24 -17.47 -28.82
N THR A 561 19.64 -18.75 -28.80
CA THR A 561 19.02 -19.83 -29.58
C THR A 561 17.81 -20.48 -28.92
N ASP A 562 17.77 -20.53 -27.58
CA ASP A 562 16.65 -21.10 -26.81
C ASP A 562 16.02 -20.04 -25.90
N LEU A 563 15.03 -19.35 -26.45
CA LEU A 563 14.34 -18.26 -25.76
C LEU A 563 13.51 -18.75 -24.57
N GLU A 564 12.97 -19.97 -24.63
CA GLU A 564 12.10 -20.50 -23.59
C GLU A 564 12.90 -20.81 -22.33
N LEU A 565 14.03 -21.49 -22.49
CA LEU A 565 14.91 -21.84 -21.38
C LEU A 565 15.43 -20.59 -20.66
N VAL A 566 15.84 -19.56 -21.42
CA VAL A 566 16.31 -18.30 -20.84
C VAL A 566 15.19 -17.56 -20.11
N ARG A 567 13.98 -17.57 -20.66
CA ARG A 567 12.81 -16.99 -20.02
C ARG A 567 12.49 -17.69 -18.70
N GLN A 568 12.40 -19.01 -18.71
CA GLN A 568 12.16 -19.82 -17.50
C GLN A 568 13.27 -19.58 -16.45
N GLY A 569 14.54 -19.63 -16.85
CA GLY A 569 15.67 -19.37 -15.96
C GLY A 569 15.63 -17.97 -15.33
N PHE A 570 15.28 -16.95 -16.10
CA PHE A 570 15.12 -15.58 -15.58
C PHE A 570 14.01 -15.48 -14.54
N TYR A 571 12.84 -16.06 -14.80
CA TYR A 571 11.71 -16.00 -13.87
C TYR A 571 11.98 -16.80 -12.60
N ILE A 572 12.52 -18.02 -12.72
CA ILE A 572 12.94 -18.83 -11.58
C ILE A 572 13.92 -18.02 -10.73
N PHE A 573 14.96 -17.46 -11.34
CA PHE A 573 15.95 -16.66 -10.63
C PHE A 573 15.33 -15.48 -9.91
N LEU A 574 14.48 -14.71 -10.59
CA LEU A 574 13.91 -13.49 -10.03
C LEU A 574 12.92 -13.81 -8.89
N TYR A 575 12.13 -14.87 -9.02
CA TYR A 575 11.24 -15.37 -7.97
C TYR A 575 12.02 -15.87 -6.74
N SER A 576 13.00 -16.75 -6.96
CA SER A 576 13.85 -17.27 -5.89
C SER A 576 14.62 -16.15 -5.19
N TYR A 577 15.14 -15.18 -5.96
CA TYR A 577 15.84 -14.02 -5.40
C TYR A 577 14.91 -13.18 -4.53
N MET A 578 13.73 -12.81 -5.04
CA MET A 578 12.76 -12.01 -4.29
C MET A 578 12.27 -12.74 -3.04
N LEU A 579 11.97 -14.04 -3.14
CA LEU A 579 11.58 -14.84 -1.98
C LEU A 579 12.70 -14.87 -0.95
N CYS A 580 13.92 -15.26 -1.33
CA CYS A 580 15.06 -15.31 -0.41
C CYS A 580 15.43 -13.93 0.16
N PHE A 581 15.17 -12.84 -0.56
CA PHE A 581 15.44 -11.48 -0.10
C PHE A 581 14.37 -10.93 0.82
N LEU A 582 13.12 -11.38 0.73
CA LEU A 582 12.01 -10.85 1.54
C LEU A 582 11.64 -11.77 2.70
N PHE A 583 11.79 -13.08 2.54
CA PHE A 583 11.47 -14.07 3.55
C PHE A 583 12.16 -13.84 4.91
N PRO A 584 13.43 -13.37 4.97
CA PRO A 584 14.06 -13.01 6.23
C PRO A 584 13.27 -12.02 7.10
N LEU A 585 12.52 -11.09 6.50
CA LEU A 585 11.71 -10.12 7.24
C LEU A 585 10.65 -10.79 8.13
N VAL A 586 10.13 -11.94 7.71
CA VAL A 586 9.16 -12.71 8.50
C VAL A 586 9.77 -13.16 9.82
N PHE A 587 11.02 -13.63 9.79
CA PHE A 587 11.76 -13.99 11.00
C PHE A 587 12.09 -12.77 11.85
N VAL A 588 12.37 -11.62 11.23
CA VAL A 588 12.62 -10.37 11.97
C VAL A 588 11.38 -9.94 12.75
N VAL A 589 10.21 -9.94 12.11
CA VAL A 589 8.95 -9.54 12.75
C VAL A 589 8.64 -10.45 13.95
N MET A 590 8.82 -11.76 13.82
CA MET A 590 8.61 -12.70 14.94
C MET A 590 9.66 -12.55 16.04
N GLY A 591 10.93 -12.39 15.67
CA GLY A 591 12.03 -12.21 16.62
C GLY A 591 11.91 -10.93 17.45
N ILE A 592 11.54 -9.80 16.83
CA ILE A 592 11.31 -8.53 17.54
C ILE A 592 9.98 -8.60 18.32
N GLY A 593 8.93 -9.17 17.72
CA GLY A 593 7.63 -9.33 18.37
C GLY A 593 7.72 -10.10 19.69
N PHE A 594 8.60 -11.10 19.77
CA PHE A 594 8.87 -11.84 21.01
C PHE A 594 9.18 -10.95 22.21
N PHE A 595 10.07 -9.97 22.05
CA PHE A 595 10.43 -9.08 23.16
C PHE A 595 9.26 -8.22 23.62
N SER A 596 8.45 -7.72 22.67
CA SER A 596 7.23 -6.97 23.02
C SER A 596 6.22 -7.83 23.76
N PHE A 597 6.02 -9.08 23.36
CA PHE A 597 5.04 -9.96 24.01
C PHE A 597 5.53 -10.42 25.39
N LYS A 598 6.84 -10.64 25.53
CA LYS A 598 7.48 -10.93 26.81
C LYS A 598 7.32 -9.74 27.76
N GLU A 599 7.53 -8.52 27.27
CA GLU A 599 7.37 -7.30 28.07
C GLU A 599 5.94 -7.14 28.61
N THR A 600 4.91 -7.48 27.82
CA THR A 600 3.51 -7.47 28.29
C THR A 600 3.27 -8.43 29.48
N LYS A 601 4.10 -9.46 29.65
CA LYS A 601 3.96 -10.45 30.74
C LYS A 601 4.87 -10.20 31.91
N GLU A 602 6.08 -9.72 31.67
CA GLU A 602 7.13 -9.62 32.68
C GLU A 602 7.40 -8.19 33.13
N ALA A 603 6.98 -7.18 32.37
CA ALA A 603 7.16 -5.77 32.67
C ALA A 603 8.62 -5.41 33.02
N THR A 604 9.59 -5.96 32.29
CA THR A 604 11.02 -5.83 32.62
C THR A 604 11.49 -4.38 32.61
N ASP A 605 11.00 -3.56 31.68
CA ASP A 605 11.30 -2.13 31.60
C ASP A 605 10.73 -1.38 32.82
N LEU A 606 9.52 -1.72 33.24
CA LEU A 606 8.92 -1.11 34.43
C LEU A 606 9.74 -1.42 35.68
N PHE A 607 10.20 -2.67 35.85
CA PHE A 607 11.08 -3.05 36.95
C PHE A 607 12.46 -2.37 36.88
N GLU A 608 13.04 -2.20 35.69
CA GLU A 608 14.31 -1.46 35.49
C GLU A 608 14.15 0.04 35.80
N GLN A 609 12.94 0.59 35.67
CA GLN A 609 12.64 1.99 35.98
C GLN A 609 12.32 2.24 37.47
N ILE A 610 11.93 1.22 38.24
CA ILE A 610 11.61 1.37 39.68
C ILE A 610 12.74 2.05 40.48
N PRO A 611 14.03 1.67 40.34
CA PRO A 611 15.13 2.34 41.03
C PRO A 611 15.28 3.83 40.69
N ASN A 612 14.76 4.26 39.54
CA ASN A 612 14.82 5.65 39.08
C ASN A 612 13.61 6.49 39.55
N ILE A 613 12.62 5.88 40.21
CA ILE A 613 11.48 6.61 40.78
C ILE A 613 11.97 7.45 41.96
N GLY A 614 11.85 8.77 41.84
CA GLY A 614 12.32 9.73 42.84
C GLY A 614 13.68 10.36 42.55
N VAL A 615 14.41 9.85 41.54
CA VAL A 615 15.63 10.50 41.03
C VAL A 615 15.20 11.61 40.08
N ARG A 616 15.34 12.88 40.49
CA ARG A 616 15.14 14.02 39.58
C ARG A 616 16.11 13.88 38.42
N LYS A 617 15.63 13.55 37.22
CA LYS A 617 16.37 13.79 35.97
C LYS A 617 16.50 15.30 35.81
N ILE A 618 17.60 15.85 36.31
CA ILE A 618 18.01 17.22 35.98
C ILE A 618 18.32 17.17 34.49
N SER A 619 17.50 17.84 33.69
CA SER A 619 17.77 18.02 32.27
C SER A 619 19.11 18.72 32.10
N TYR A 620 20.03 18.08 31.38
CA TYR A 620 21.32 18.64 30.97
C TYR A 620 21.05 19.98 30.25
N GLY A 621 21.29 21.09 30.96
CA GLY A 621 20.89 22.43 30.54
C GLY A 621 20.51 23.37 31.68
N MET A 622 20.10 22.85 32.85
CA MET A 622 19.81 23.67 34.03
C MET A 622 21.01 23.89 34.97
N GLU A 623 22.20 23.37 34.66
CA GLU A 623 23.41 23.57 35.47
C GLU A 623 24.05 24.96 35.31
N LYS A 624 23.49 25.85 34.47
CA LYS A 624 24.02 27.20 34.24
C LYS A 624 23.26 28.34 34.93
N GLU A 625 22.26 28.05 35.75
CA GLU A 625 21.47 29.09 36.45
C GLU A 625 21.32 28.87 37.96
N SER A 626 22.31 28.26 38.62
CA SER A 626 22.38 28.19 40.08
C SER A 626 23.61 28.88 40.64
#